data_AF-A0A3B8XN37-F1
#
_entry.id   AF-A0A3B8XN37-F1
#
_cell.length_a   1.000
_cell.length_b   1.000
_cell.length_c   1.000
_cell.angle_alpha   90.00
_cell.angle_beta   90.00
_cell.angle_gamma   90.00
#
_symmetry.space_group_name_H-M   'P 1'
#
loop_
_entity.id
_entity.type
_entity.pdbx_description
1 polymer ?
#
loop_
_entity_poly.entity_id
_entity_poly.type
_entity_poly.pdbx_seq_one_letter_code
_entity_poly.pdbx_strand_id
1 'polypeptide(L)'
;MPMMMTAAGTIAPARVFVMGVGVAGLQAIATAKRLGAIVTATDVRATTKEQVESLGGSFIMVESEESGDAAGGYAKEMSEDYKRAQAALV
;
A
#
# COMPACT_ATOMS: atom_id res chain seq x y z
N MET A 1 0.42 -15.24 3.42
CA MET A 1 -0.03 -16.62 3.21
C MET A 1 -0.54 -16.73 1.79
N PRO A 2 -0.01 -17.67 0.98
CA PRO A 2 -0.40 -17.86 -0.40
C PRO A 2 -1.77 -18.51 -0.49
N MET A 3 -2.34 -18.50 -1.70
CA MET A 3 -3.44 -19.41 -2.02
C MET A 3 -2.93 -20.85 -1.91
N MET A 4 -3.65 -21.71 -1.20
CA MET A 4 -3.32 -23.12 -1.08
C MET A 4 -4.50 -23.97 -1.54
N MET A 5 -4.30 -24.81 -2.55
CA MET A 5 -5.26 -25.85 -2.92
C MET A 5 -4.79 -27.16 -2.31
N THR A 6 -5.60 -27.71 -1.41
CA THR A 6 -5.28 -28.94 -0.68
C THR A 6 -6.41 -29.96 -0.83
N ALA A 7 -6.19 -31.20 -0.39
CA ALA A 7 -7.23 -32.22 -0.35
C ALA A 7 -8.45 -31.82 0.53
N ALA A 8 -8.24 -30.93 1.51
CA ALA A 8 -9.30 -30.42 2.39
C ALA A 8 -10.04 -29.20 1.81
N GLY A 9 -9.65 -28.73 0.61
CA GLY A 9 -10.24 -27.57 -0.04
C GLY A 9 -9.23 -26.44 -0.31
N THR A 10 -9.77 -25.30 -0.74
CA THR A 10 -9.00 -24.12 -1.15
C THR A 10 -8.97 -23.08 -0.04
N ILE A 11 -7.75 -22.66 0.35
CA ILE A 11 -7.52 -21.55 1.28
C ILE A 11 -7.18 -20.32 0.45
N ALA A 12 -7.96 -19.25 0.65
CA ALA A 12 -7.73 -17.96 -0.01
C ALA A 12 -6.40 -17.32 0.46
N PRO A 13 -5.72 -16.56 -0.41
CA PRO A 13 -4.52 -15.84 -0.03
C PRO A 13 -4.83 -14.79 1.04
N ALA A 14 -3.85 -14.50 1.90
CA ALA A 14 -3.96 -13.41 2.85
C ALA A 14 -4.00 -12.06 2.11
N ARG A 15 -4.81 -11.13 2.63
CA ARG A 15 -4.84 -9.73 2.20
C ARG A 15 -4.04 -8.91 3.20
N VAL A 16 -3.03 -8.19 2.73
CA VAL A 16 -2.15 -7.36 3.56
C VAL A 16 -2.29 -5.91 3.11
N PHE A 17 -2.57 -5.03 4.06
CA PHE A 17 -2.64 -3.59 3.82
C PHE A 17 -1.45 -2.90 4.51
N VAL A 18 -0.73 -2.06 3.76
CA VAL A 18 0.47 -1.35 4.24
C VAL A 18 0.22 0.16 4.21
N MET A 19 0.29 0.79 5.38
CA MET A 19 0.19 2.25 5.51
C MET A 19 1.59 2.87 5.61
N GLY A 20 1.93 3.71 4.63
CA GLY A 20 3.24 4.33 4.51
C GLY A 20 4.23 3.43 3.78
N VAL A 21 4.80 3.96 2.69
CA VAL A 21 5.71 3.29 1.77
C VAL A 21 7.08 3.96 1.83
N GLY A 22 7.64 3.99 3.04
CA GLY A 22 9.07 4.22 3.25
C GLY A 22 9.89 2.95 3.06
N VAL A 23 11.15 2.94 3.53
CA VAL A 23 12.02 1.75 3.47
C VAL A 23 11.37 0.52 4.12
N ALA A 24 10.79 0.71 5.31
CA ALA A 24 10.10 -0.38 6.02
C ALA A 24 8.84 -0.85 5.27
N GLY A 25 8.06 0.08 4.70
CA GLY A 25 6.86 -0.23 3.94
C GLY A 25 7.16 -1.03 2.67
N LEU A 26 8.16 -0.61 1.89
CA LEU A 26 8.62 -1.35 0.70
C LEU A 26 9.09 -2.76 1.05
N GLN A 27 9.83 -2.90 2.15
CA GLN A 27 10.29 -4.22 2.60
C GLN A 27 9.14 -5.11 3.05
N ALA A 28 8.14 -4.54 3.74
CA ALA A 28 6.92 -5.24 4.11
C ALA A 28 6.14 -5.71 2.87
N ILE A 29 5.98 -4.85 1.85
CA ILE A 29 5.32 -5.19 0.59
C ILE A 29 6.05 -6.34 -0.10
N ALA A 30 7.36 -6.19 -0.31
CA ALA A 30 8.18 -7.20 -0.96
C ALA A 30 8.11 -8.56 -0.24
N THR A 31 8.15 -8.54 1.09
CA THR A 31 8.10 -9.75 1.92
C THR A 31 6.71 -10.40 1.85
N ALA A 32 5.63 -9.62 2.02
CA ALA A 32 4.26 -10.13 1.96
C ALA A 32 3.92 -10.70 0.57
N LYS A 33 4.38 -10.05 -0.52
CA LYS A 33 4.25 -10.55 -1.89
C LYS A 33 4.99 -11.87 -2.10
N ARG A 34 6.22 -11.99 -1.59
CA ARG A 34 6.99 -13.27 -1.64
C ARG A 34 6.28 -14.39 -0.86
N LEU A 35 5.57 -14.06 0.21
CA LEU A 35 4.71 -14.99 0.96
C LEU A 35 3.35 -15.25 0.29
N GLY A 36 3.16 -14.80 -0.96
CA GLY A 36 1.97 -15.04 -1.78
C GLY A 36 0.72 -14.27 -1.34
N ALA A 37 0.87 -13.22 -0.51
CA ALA A 37 -0.26 -12.38 -0.14
C ALA A 37 -0.68 -11.45 -1.30
N ILE A 38 -1.95 -11.06 -1.28
CA ILE A 38 -2.43 -9.91 -2.03
C ILE A 38 -2.10 -8.69 -1.19
N VAL A 39 -1.27 -7.79 -1.71
CA VAL A 39 -0.78 -6.63 -0.97
C VAL A 39 -1.34 -5.35 -1.59
N THR A 40 -1.95 -4.54 -0.76
CA THR A 40 -2.42 -3.18 -1.06
C THR A 40 -1.67 -2.20 -0.18
N ALA A 41 -1.31 -1.03 -0.68
CA ALA A 41 -0.57 -0.04 0.10
C ALA A 41 -1.04 1.38 -0.19
N THR A 42 -0.90 2.26 0.80
CA THR A 42 -1.19 3.70 0.68
C THR A 42 -0.02 4.52 1.21
N ASP A 43 0.25 5.66 0.58
CA ASP A 43 1.18 6.69 1.04
C ASP A 43 0.66 8.05 0.54
N VAL A 44 1.03 9.12 1.22
CA VAL A 44 0.63 10.48 0.84
C VAL A 44 1.45 11.02 -0.34
N ARG A 45 2.62 10.43 -0.61
CA ARG A 45 3.54 10.82 -1.69
C ARG A 45 3.21 10.09 -2.98
N ALA A 46 3.03 10.83 -4.07
CA ALA A 46 2.72 10.26 -5.38
C ALA A 46 3.89 9.43 -5.95
N THR A 47 5.13 9.81 -5.59
CA THR A 47 6.38 9.14 -6.02
C THR A 47 6.48 7.68 -5.58
N THR A 48 5.75 7.29 -4.53
CA THR A 48 5.78 5.91 -4.01
C THR A 48 4.91 4.95 -4.81
N LYS A 49 3.97 5.45 -5.62
CA LYS A 49 3.06 4.63 -6.42
C LYS A 49 3.81 3.64 -7.31
N GLU A 50 4.75 4.15 -8.10
CA GLU A 50 5.54 3.33 -9.03
C GLU A 50 6.38 2.30 -8.26
N GLN A 51 6.89 2.64 -7.08
CA GLN A 51 7.64 1.72 -6.24
C GLN A 51 6.77 0.57 -5.73
N VAL A 52 5.54 0.84 -5.27
CA VAL A 52 4.58 -0.20 -4.85
C VAL A 52 4.21 -1.12 -6.00
N GLU A 53 3.89 -0.53 -7.16
CA GLU A 53 3.49 -1.29 -8.35
C GLU A 53 4.64 -2.15 -8.87
N SER A 54 5.89 -1.66 -8.82
CA SER A 54 7.09 -2.43 -9.21
C SER A 54 7.31 -3.68 -8.35
N LEU A 55 6.87 -3.65 -7.09
CA LEU A 55 6.92 -4.80 -6.17
C LEU A 55 5.68 -5.71 -6.31
N GLY A 56 4.74 -5.37 -7.21
CA GLY A 56 3.52 -6.12 -7.47
C GLY A 56 2.42 -5.90 -6.44
N GLY A 57 2.49 -4.82 -5.65
CA GLY A 57 1.40 -4.37 -4.80
C GLY A 57 0.44 -3.45 -5.56
N SER A 58 -0.77 -3.27 -5.03
CA SER A 58 -1.73 -2.30 -5.56
C SER A 58 -1.70 -1.01 -4.72
N PHE A 59 -1.51 0.13 -5.36
CA PHE A 59 -1.47 1.43 -4.70
C PHE A 59 -2.89 2.02 -4.57
N ILE A 60 -3.26 2.40 -3.35
CA ILE A 60 -4.54 3.02 -3.02
C ILE A 60 -4.26 4.44 -2.55
N MET A 61 -4.83 5.43 -3.25
CA MET A 61 -4.65 6.84 -2.95
C MET A 61 -5.97 7.58 -3.14
N VAL A 62 -6.20 8.60 -2.31
CA VAL A 62 -7.29 9.56 -2.51
C VAL A 62 -6.94 10.41 -3.73
N GLU A 63 -7.84 10.46 -4.71
CA GLU A 63 -7.73 11.42 -5.81
C GLU A 63 -7.96 12.84 -5.25
N SER A 64 -6.87 13.59 -5.10
CA SER A 64 -6.86 14.98 -4.62
C SER A 64 -5.77 15.76 -5.34
N GLU A 65 -6.00 17.06 -5.58
CA GLU A 65 -4.97 17.99 -6.09
C GLU A 65 -3.91 18.33 -5.02
N GLU A 66 -4.14 17.95 -3.76
CA GLU A 66 -3.19 18.13 -2.67
C GLU A 66 -2.04 17.12 -2.76
N SER A 67 -0.84 17.59 -3.09
CA SER A 67 0.38 16.77 -3.07
C SER A 67 0.93 16.62 -1.64
N GLY A 68 1.15 15.37 -1.23
CA GLY A 68 1.86 15.01 -0.01
C GLY A 68 3.38 15.05 -0.11
N ASP A 69 3.94 15.43 -1.26
CA ASP A 69 5.39 15.49 -1.47
C ASP A 69 5.97 16.78 -0.89
N ALA A 70 6.89 16.64 0.07
CA ALA A 70 7.72 17.73 0.59
C ALA A 70 9.11 17.71 -0.06
N ALA A 71 9.88 18.78 0.16
CA ALA A 71 11.26 18.88 -0.33
C ALA A 71 12.09 17.68 0.16
N GLY A 72 12.90 17.10 -0.74
CA GLY A 72 13.77 15.96 -0.43
C GLY A 72 13.09 14.59 -0.36
N GLY A 73 11.84 14.45 -0.82
CA GLY A 73 11.13 13.16 -0.87
C GLY A 73 10.44 12.74 0.43
N TYR A 74 10.34 13.68 1.39
CA TYR A 74 9.59 13.50 2.64
C TYR A 74 8.10 13.74 2.44
N ALA A 75 7.31 13.24 3.38
CA ALA A 75 5.87 13.50 3.44
C ALA A 75 5.58 14.86 4.08
N LYS A 76 4.57 15.57 3.58
CA LYS A 76 3.97 16.76 4.20
C LYS A 76 2.72 16.34 4.99
N GLU A 77 2.39 17.09 6.04
CA GLU A 77 1.09 16.96 6.69
C GLU A 77 -0.05 17.36 5.72
N MET A 78 -1.07 16.51 5.64
CA MET A 78 -2.23 16.68 4.78
C MET A 78 -3.39 17.36 5.51
N SER A 79 -4.28 17.99 4.75
CA SER A 79 -5.51 18.60 5.26
C SER A 79 -6.41 17.58 5.98
N GLU A 80 -7.25 18.07 6.90
CA GLU A 80 -8.25 17.23 7.59
C GLU A 80 -9.27 16.62 6.63
N ASP A 81 -9.55 17.29 5.50
CA ASP A 81 -10.42 16.78 4.45
C ASP A 81 -9.77 15.59 3.73
N TYR A 82 -8.47 15.68 3.43
CA TYR A 82 -7.72 14.56 2.88
C TYR A 82 -7.67 13.37 3.87
N LYS A 83 -7.39 13.63 5.15
CA LYS A 83 -7.36 12.58 6.19
C LYS A 83 -8.72 11.86 6.30
N ARG A 84 -9.84 12.60 6.21
CA ARG A 84 -11.19 12.02 6.20
C ARG A 84 -11.48 11.20 4.95
N ALA A 85 -11.11 11.71 3.78
CA ALA A 85 -11.26 10.99 2.52
C ALA A 85 -10.41 9.69 2.52
N GLN A 86 -9.19 9.74 3.06
CA GLN A 86 -8.31 8.59 3.19
C GLN A 86 -8.92 7.54 4.13
N ALA A 87 -9.45 7.95 5.28
CA ALA A 87 -10.11 7.04 6.22
C ALA A 87 -11.37 6.35 5.64
N ALA A 88 -12.03 6.97 4.65
CA ALA A 88 -13.18 6.36 3.98
C ALA A 88 -12.79 5.40 2.83
N LEU A 89 -11.58 5.56 2.29
CA LEU A 89 -11.08 4.78 1.16
C LEU A 89 -10.45 3.45 1.57
N VAL A 90 -9.89 3.41 2.79
CA VAL A 90 -9.17 2.28 3.38
C VAL A 90 -10.09 1.39 4.19
#